data_AF-A0A1G2CHL2-F1
#
_entry.id   AF-A0A1G2CHL2-F1
#
_cell.length_a   1.000
_cell.length_b   1.000
_cell.length_c   1.000
_cell.angle_alpha   90.00
_cell.angle_beta   90.00
_cell.angle_gamma   90.00
#
_symmetry.space_group_name_H-M   'P 1'
#
loop_
_entity.id
_entity.type
_entity.pdbx_description
1 polymer ?
#
loop_
_entity_poly.entity_id
_entity_poly.type
_entity_poly.pdbx_seq_one_letter_code
_entity_poly.pdbx_strand_id
1 'polypeptide(L)'
;MKKEKPQPLLLENLVAVARASVGSPLFRNLYARVGRRKVDILKNGDLSCAFFVSAILKIFSPVRGVHATVAGTVRDLKKSGWRKARKPKPGCVIVWRPRTFMDGEAHAHIGFSISRGRAISTSYKKRTPVMHDLHYRPIETIYSHPKLAK
;
A
#
# COMPACT_ATOMS: atom_id res chain seq x y z
N MET A 1 -33.31 25.26 -8.46
CA MET A 1 -32.66 23.94 -8.64
C MET A 1 -32.07 23.46 -7.33
N LYS A 2 -32.41 22.26 -6.85
CA LYS A 2 -31.65 21.62 -5.76
C LYS A 2 -30.28 21.24 -6.31
N LYS A 3 -29.19 21.77 -5.75
CA LYS A 3 -27.84 21.30 -6.09
C LYS A 3 -27.71 19.86 -5.60
N GLU A 4 -27.42 18.95 -6.52
CA GLU A 4 -27.09 17.57 -6.15
C GLU A 4 -25.82 17.55 -5.29
N LYS A 5 -25.81 16.68 -4.27
CA LYS A 5 -24.63 16.51 -3.42
C LYS A 5 -23.61 15.62 -4.13
N PRO A 6 -22.34 16.05 -4.26
CA PRO A 6 -21.32 15.23 -4.88
C PRO A 6 -21.07 13.95 -4.07
N GLN A 7 -20.90 12.83 -4.76
CA GLN A 7 -20.54 11.54 -4.17
C GLN A 7 -19.10 11.17 -4.55
N PRO A 8 -18.22 10.88 -3.59
CA PRO A 8 -16.83 10.56 -3.89
C PRO A 8 -16.69 9.19 -4.56
N LEU A 9 -15.92 9.15 -5.64
CA LEU A 9 -15.55 7.94 -6.36
C LEU A 9 -14.30 7.30 -5.72
N LEU A 10 -14.52 6.40 -4.76
CA LEU A 10 -13.45 5.88 -3.89
C LEU A 10 -12.32 5.17 -4.66
N LEU A 11 -12.67 4.31 -5.63
CA LEU A 11 -11.69 3.57 -6.42
C LEU A 11 -10.83 4.52 -7.26
N GLU A 12 -11.51 5.43 -7.96
CA GLU A 12 -10.92 6.40 -8.87
C GLU A 12 -9.96 7.33 -8.10
N ASN A 13 -10.38 7.82 -6.93
CA ASN A 13 -9.56 8.65 -6.06
C ASN A 13 -8.34 7.90 -5.51
N LEU A 14 -8.52 6.66 -5.03
CA LEU A 14 -7.42 5.83 -4.54
C LEU A 14 -6.37 5.60 -5.63
N VAL A 15 -6.80 5.22 -6.83
CA VAL A 15 -5.89 4.96 -7.97
C VAL A 15 -5.21 6.25 -8.42
N ALA A 16 -5.93 7.38 -8.47
CA ALA A 16 -5.37 8.68 -8.83
C ALA A 16 -4.27 9.10 -7.84
N VAL A 17 -4.52 9.01 -6.53
CA VAL A 17 -3.52 9.35 -5.50
C VAL A 17 -2.34 8.39 -5.51
N ALA A 18 -2.57 7.08 -5.69
CA ALA A 18 -1.48 6.12 -5.84
C ALA A 18 -0.60 6.46 -7.06
N ARG A 19 -1.18 6.87 -8.20
CA ARG A 19 -0.43 7.31 -9.39
C ARG A 19 0.35 8.60 -9.11
N ALA A 20 -0.28 9.60 -8.52
CA ALA A 20 0.35 10.88 -8.19
C ALA A 20 1.48 10.73 -7.15
N SER A 21 1.47 9.66 -6.35
CA SER A 21 2.52 9.40 -5.37
C SER A 21 3.86 8.95 -5.96
N VAL A 22 3.90 8.56 -7.24
CA VAL A 22 5.14 8.07 -7.86
C VAL A 22 6.23 9.14 -7.81
N GLY A 23 7.40 8.79 -7.27
CA GLY A 23 8.52 9.71 -7.07
C GLY A 23 8.40 10.61 -5.83
N SER A 24 7.25 10.63 -5.14
CA SER A 24 7.04 11.50 -3.98
C SER A 24 7.82 11.02 -2.74
N PRO A 25 8.47 11.92 -1.98
CA PRO A 25 9.12 11.59 -0.71
C PRO A 25 8.14 11.50 0.47
N LEU A 26 6.83 11.74 0.26
CA LEU A 26 5.83 11.84 1.33
C LEU A 26 5.81 10.63 2.28
N PHE A 27 6.05 9.43 1.75
CA PHE A 27 5.98 8.17 2.51
C PHE A 27 7.35 7.68 3.01
N ARG A 28 8.40 8.51 2.92
CA ARG A 28 9.78 8.10 3.16
C ARG A 28 10.08 7.86 4.64
N ASN A 29 9.51 8.68 5.54
CA ASN A 29 9.86 8.65 6.95
C ASN A 29 8.62 8.47 7.83
N LEU A 30 8.78 7.70 8.92
CA LEU A 30 7.80 7.62 10.00
C LEU A 30 8.59 7.59 11.30
N TYR A 31 8.47 8.62 12.11
CA TYR A 31 9.22 8.74 13.35
C TYR A 31 8.43 8.14 14.51
N ALA A 32 9.09 7.32 15.30
CA ALA A 32 8.56 6.75 16.53
C ALA A 32 9.55 6.95 17.68
N ARG A 33 9.04 6.87 18.91
CA ARG A 33 9.87 6.83 20.11
C ARG A 33 10.14 5.37 20.50
N VAL A 34 11.41 4.98 20.55
CA VAL A 34 11.86 3.65 20.99
C VAL A 34 12.70 3.85 22.25
N GLY A 35 12.12 3.54 23.42
CA GLY A 35 12.66 3.95 24.71
C GLY A 35 12.77 5.47 24.80
N ARG A 36 13.99 6.00 24.98
CA ARG A 36 14.25 7.45 25.04
C ARG A 36 14.64 8.07 23.68
N ARG A 37 14.77 7.27 22.62
CA ARG A 37 15.29 7.73 21.31
C ARG A 37 14.15 7.99 20.32
N LYS A 38 14.28 9.08 19.54
CA LYS A 38 13.50 9.28 18.30
C LYS A 38 14.17 8.49 17.17
N VAL A 39 13.40 7.65 16.49
CA VAL A 39 13.90 6.76 15.43
C VAL A 39 13.00 6.89 14.21
N ASP A 40 13.58 7.03 13.01
CA ASP A 40 12.85 6.80 11.77
C ASP A 40 12.73 5.29 11.53
N ILE A 41 11.55 4.75 11.81
CA ILE A 41 11.32 3.30 11.73
C ILE A 41 11.20 2.80 10.29
N LEU A 42 11.14 3.70 9.30
CA LEU A 42 11.15 3.33 7.87
C LEU A 42 12.55 3.31 7.26
N LYS A 43 13.59 3.65 8.05
CA LYS A 43 14.99 3.68 7.61
C LYS A 43 15.17 4.48 6.30
N ASN A 44 14.70 5.74 6.29
CA ASN A 44 14.77 6.61 5.12
C ASN A 44 14.15 5.99 3.85
N GLY A 45 12.99 5.34 4.01
CA GLY A 45 12.20 4.79 2.92
C GLY A 45 12.41 3.31 2.60
N ASP A 46 13.38 2.62 3.21
CA ASP A 46 13.61 1.19 2.96
C ASP A 46 12.40 0.32 3.33
N LEU A 47 11.74 0.65 4.44
CA LEU A 47 10.64 -0.15 5.00
C LEU A 47 9.28 0.53 4.81
N SER A 48 9.17 1.44 3.85
CA SER A 48 8.02 2.33 3.66
C SER A 48 6.79 1.70 2.99
N CYS A 49 6.89 0.47 2.47
CA CYS A 49 5.84 -0.10 1.61
C CYS A 49 4.48 -0.23 2.33
N ALA A 50 4.49 -0.71 3.57
CA ALA A 50 3.29 -0.84 4.38
C ALA A 50 2.71 0.51 4.78
N PHE A 51 3.58 1.48 5.12
CA PHE A 51 3.17 2.85 5.46
C PHE A 51 2.49 3.53 4.28
N PHE A 52 3.10 3.44 3.10
CA PHE A 52 2.54 3.94 1.84
C PHE A 52 1.13 3.38 1.57
N VAL A 53 0.99 2.05 1.57
CA VAL A 53 -0.30 1.42 1.25
C VAL A 53 -1.35 1.75 2.30
N SER A 54 -1.03 1.57 3.58
CA SER A 54 -2.01 1.78 4.66
C SER A 54 -2.42 3.24 4.82
N ALA A 55 -1.53 4.21 4.56
CA ALA A 55 -1.87 5.63 4.58
C ALA A 55 -2.87 6.00 3.48
N ILE A 56 -2.65 5.56 2.24
CA ILE A 56 -3.61 5.80 1.14
C ILE A 56 -4.94 5.09 1.40
N LEU A 57 -4.87 3.84 1.89
CA LEU A 57 -6.09 3.12 2.27
C LEU A 57 -6.87 3.87 3.35
N LYS A 58 -6.21 4.44 4.35
CA LYS A 58 -6.88 5.17 5.44
C LYS A 58 -7.69 6.36 4.93
N ILE A 59 -7.30 6.97 3.81
CA ILE A 59 -8.00 8.12 3.22
C ILE A 59 -9.22 7.66 2.41
N PHE A 60 -9.10 6.61 1.59
CA PHE A 60 -10.12 6.27 0.57
C PHE A 60 -10.82 4.92 0.80
N SER A 61 -10.46 4.18 1.84
CA SER A 61 -10.92 2.80 2.02
C SER A 61 -10.98 2.38 3.49
N PRO A 62 -11.78 1.37 3.85
CA PRO A 62 -11.83 0.92 5.23
C PRO A 62 -10.54 0.15 5.57
N VAL A 63 -9.73 0.79 6.42
CA VAL A 63 -8.73 0.19 7.30
C VAL A 63 -8.85 0.90 8.66
N ARG A 64 -8.56 0.20 9.76
CA ARG A 64 -8.66 0.80 11.09
C ARG A 64 -7.56 1.85 11.30
N GLY A 65 -6.35 1.61 10.80
CA GLY A 65 -5.22 2.51 10.99
C GLY A 65 -4.16 2.45 9.91
N VAL A 66 -3.13 3.28 10.11
CA VAL A 66 -1.90 3.29 9.33
C VAL A 66 -0.89 2.35 10.00
N HIS A 67 -0.14 1.59 9.21
CA HIS A 67 0.74 0.52 9.68
C HIS A 67 2.13 0.64 9.08
N ALA A 68 3.16 0.37 9.88
CA ALA A 68 4.55 0.32 9.42
C ALA A 68 4.97 -1.07 8.88
N THR A 69 4.17 -2.12 9.10
CA THR A 69 4.52 -3.49 8.72
C THR A 69 3.48 -4.12 7.79
N VAL A 70 3.95 -4.94 6.83
CA VAL A 70 3.06 -5.66 5.89
C VAL A 70 2.10 -6.58 6.65
N ALA A 71 2.60 -7.27 7.69
CA ALA A 71 1.78 -8.13 8.54
C ALA A 71 0.67 -7.36 9.28
N GLY A 72 0.98 -6.16 9.78
CA GLY A 72 -0.01 -5.26 10.39
C GLY A 72 -1.08 -4.84 9.39
N THR A 73 -0.67 -4.35 8.22
CA THR A 73 -1.58 -3.96 7.13
C THR A 73 -2.48 -5.13 6.72
N VAL A 74 -1.94 -6.33 6.50
CA VAL A 74 -2.73 -7.51 6.10
C VAL A 74 -3.74 -7.92 7.17
N ARG A 75 -3.36 -7.85 8.45
CA ARG A 75 -4.28 -8.14 9.56
C ARG A 75 -5.44 -7.15 9.58
N ASP A 76 -5.16 -5.87 9.33
CA ASP A 76 -6.18 -4.82 9.31
C ASP A 76 -7.09 -4.93 8.08
N LEU A 77 -6.53 -5.19 6.89
CA LEU A 77 -7.30 -5.49 5.67
C LEU A 77 -8.37 -6.54 5.95
N LYS A 78 -7.98 -7.69 6.51
CA LYS A 78 -8.92 -8.77 6.88
C LYS A 78 -9.98 -8.30 7.87
N LYS A 79 -9.57 -7.59 8.93
CA LYS A 79 -10.45 -7.05 9.98
C LYS A 79 -11.38 -5.93 9.48
N SER A 80 -11.08 -5.33 8.34
CA SER A 80 -11.85 -4.28 7.68
C SER A 80 -12.64 -4.77 6.47
N GLY A 81 -12.78 -6.08 6.29
CA GLY A 81 -13.67 -6.66 5.29
C GLY A 81 -13.05 -6.86 3.91
N TRP A 82 -11.73 -6.69 3.77
CA TRP A 82 -11.03 -7.05 2.54
C TRP A 82 -10.97 -8.56 2.37
N ARG A 83 -11.22 -9.02 1.15
CA ARG A 83 -11.29 -10.45 0.80
C ARG A 83 -10.21 -10.80 -0.20
N LYS A 84 -9.79 -12.06 -0.20
CA LYS A 84 -8.87 -12.57 -1.24
C LYS A 84 -9.56 -12.48 -2.60
N ALA A 85 -8.82 -12.05 -3.62
CA ALA A 85 -9.27 -12.02 -5.01
C ALA A 85 -8.44 -12.98 -5.87
N ARG A 86 -9.05 -13.54 -6.91
CA ARG A 86 -8.36 -14.43 -7.86
C ARG A 86 -7.52 -13.68 -8.89
N LYS A 87 -7.96 -12.49 -9.28
CA LYS A 87 -7.33 -11.68 -10.33
C LYS A 87 -7.08 -10.26 -9.84
N PRO A 88 -5.93 -9.66 -10.18
CA PRO A 88 -5.64 -8.27 -9.86
C PRO A 88 -6.55 -7.36 -10.68
N LYS A 89 -7.22 -6.42 -10.01
CA LYS A 89 -7.96 -5.31 -10.61
C LYS A 89 -7.39 -3.99 -10.10
N PRO A 90 -7.62 -2.85 -10.78
CA PRO A 90 -7.30 -1.54 -10.20
C PRO A 90 -7.88 -1.40 -8.78
N GLY A 91 -7.10 -0.84 -7.87
CA GLY A 91 -7.47 -0.67 -6.45
C GLY A 91 -7.29 -1.92 -5.57
N CYS A 92 -6.97 -3.08 -6.15
CA CYS A 92 -6.58 -4.23 -5.35
C CYS A 92 -5.24 -3.98 -4.65
N VAL A 93 -5.12 -4.49 -3.43
CA VAL A 93 -3.85 -4.52 -2.69
C VAL A 93 -3.14 -5.82 -3.03
N ILE A 94 -1.89 -5.72 -3.45
CA ILE A 94 -1.04 -6.85 -3.85
C ILE A 94 -0.03 -7.08 -2.75
N VAL A 95 0.04 -8.31 -2.25
CA VAL A 95 1.09 -8.76 -1.33
C VAL A 95 1.97 -9.73 -2.10
N TRP A 96 3.27 -9.47 -2.13
CA TRP A 96 4.27 -10.33 -2.77
C TRP A 96 5.03 -11.18 -1.75
N ARG A 97 5.39 -12.41 -2.14
CA ARG A 97 6.08 -13.41 -1.29
C ARG A 97 7.40 -12.88 -0.76
N PRO A 98 7.80 -13.10 0.51
CA PRO A 98 9.08 -12.67 1.08
C PRO A 98 10.32 -12.98 0.21
N ARG A 99 11.34 -12.13 0.31
CA ARG A 99 12.65 -12.26 -0.33
C ARG A 99 13.67 -11.94 0.73
N THR A 100 14.72 -12.74 0.79
CA THR A 100 15.84 -12.54 1.70
C THR A 100 16.72 -11.41 1.19
N PHE A 101 17.04 -10.45 2.06
CA PHE A 101 17.96 -9.35 1.76
C PHE A 101 19.35 -9.65 2.35
N MET A 102 20.33 -8.76 2.08
CA MET A 102 21.72 -8.96 2.51
C MET A 102 21.89 -9.01 4.04
N ASP A 103 20.91 -8.50 4.79
CA ASP A 103 20.84 -8.59 6.26
C ASP A 103 20.34 -9.96 6.76
N GLY A 104 20.01 -10.88 5.85
CA GLY A 104 19.47 -12.21 6.18
C GLY A 104 17.97 -12.20 6.50
N GLU A 105 17.31 -11.04 6.51
CA GLU A 105 15.88 -10.94 6.82
C GLU A 105 15.01 -11.11 5.57
N ALA A 106 13.90 -11.84 5.74
CA ALA A 106 12.91 -12.05 4.69
C ALA A 106 11.78 -11.02 4.80
N HIS A 107 11.75 -10.04 3.90
CA HIS A 107 10.71 -9.00 3.92
C HIS A 107 9.66 -9.25 2.84
N ALA A 108 8.40 -9.38 3.24
CA ALA A 108 7.26 -9.29 2.33
C ALA A 108 7.16 -7.89 1.70
N HIS A 109 6.48 -7.77 0.56
CA HIS A 109 6.23 -6.47 -0.05
C HIS A 109 4.76 -6.26 -0.34
N ILE A 110 4.33 -5.00 -0.39
CA ILE A 110 2.94 -4.64 -0.58
C ILE A 110 2.78 -3.40 -1.47
N GLY A 111 1.72 -3.36 -2.25
CA GLY A 111 1.44 -2.27 -3.19
C GLY A 111 0.02 -2.30 -3.72
N PHE A 112 -0.28 -1.41 -4.65
CA PHE A 112 -1.56 -1.35 -5.36
C PHE A 112 -1.43 -1.84 -6.78
N SER A 113 -2.40 -2.63 -7.24
CA SER A 113 -2.64 -2.84 -8.66
C SER A 113 -3.34 -1.61 -9.22
N ILE A 114 -2.83 -1.03 -10.32
CA ILE A 114 -3.33 0.24 -10.89
C ILE A 114 -3.86 0.11 -12.32
N SER A 115 -3.51 -0.98 -13.01
CA SER A 115 -4.01 -1.37 -14.33
C SER A 115 -3.61 -2.82 -14.60
N ARG A 116 -3.98 -3.36 -15.77
CA ARG A 116 -3.59 -4.71 -16.19
C ARG A 116 -2.06 -4.83 -16.20
N GLY A 117 -1.53 -5.72 -15.36
CA GLY A 117 -0.09 -6.02 -15.29
C GLY A 117 0.79 -4.95 -14.64
N ARG A 118 0.23 -3.87 -14.07
CA ARG A 118 1.02 -2.80 -13.45
C ARG A 118 0.65 -2.59 -11.99
N ALA A 119 1.67 -2.35 -11.19
CA ALA A 119 1.53 -2.04 -9.78
C ALA A 119 2.32 -0.79 -9.38
N ILE A 120 1.91 -0.18 -8.28
CA ILE A 120 2.66 0.87 -7.58
C ILE A 120 2.96 0.40 -6.17
N SER A 121 4.23 0.50 -5.79
CA SER A 121 4.72 0.22 -4.45
C SER A 121 5.97 1.02 -4.19
N THR A 122 6.48 1.05 -2.96
CA THR A 122 7.73 1.75 -2.68
C THR A 122 8.94 0.95 -3.15
N SER A 123 10.00 1.65 -3.55
CA SER A 123 11.29 1.06 -3.91
C SER A 123 12.33 1.38 -2.86
N TYR A 124 12.93 0.36 -2.26
CA TYR A 124 14.06 0.52 -1.34
C TYR A 124 15.29 1.14 -2.03
N LYS A 125 15.42 1.04 -3.36
CA LYS A 125 16.50 1.70 -4.11
C LYS A 125 16.21 3.19 -4.30
N LYS A 126 14.98 3.55 -4.68
CA LYS A 126 14.61 4.96 -4.98
C LYS A 126 14.07 5.73 -3.77
N ARG A 127 13.79 5.06 -2.65
CA ARG A 127 13.23 5.61 -1.40
C ARG A 127 11.89 6.35 -1.58
N THR A 128 11.14 5.99 -2.63
CA THR A 128 9.85 6.60 -3.03
C THR A 128 8.95 5.56 -3.72
N PRO A 129 7.63 5.81 -3.85
CA PRO A 129 6.75 5.00 -4.69
C PRO A 129 7.21 4.98 -6.15
N VAL A 130 7.12 3.81 -6.78
CA VAL A 130 7.45 3.59 -8.19
C VAL A 130 6.38 2.75 -8.86
N MET A 131 6.16 2.99 -10.15
CA MET A 131 5.38 2.08 -10.97
C MET A 131 6.27 0.98 -11.56
N HIS A 132 5.82 -0.27 -11.49
CA HIS A 132 6.58 -1.42 -11.98
C HIS A 132 5.65 -2.51 -12.51
N ASP A 133 6.25 -3.54 -13.12
CA ASP A 133 5.52 -4.74 -13.53
C ASP A 133 4.95 -5.47 -12.32
N LEU A 134 3.69 -5.91 -12.40
CA LEU A 134 2.99 -6.59 -11.32
C LEU A 134 3.66 -7.92 -10.92
N HIS A 135 4.30 -8.62 -11.86
CA HIS A 135 4.90 -9.94 -11.72
C HIS A 135 6.42 -9.90 -11.56
N TYR A 136 7.02 -8.73 -11.32
CA TYR A 136 8.46 -8.61 -11.00
C TYR A 136 8.90 -9.47 -9.77
N ARG A 137 7.91 -9.93 -8.99
CA ARG A 137 8.03 -10.80 -7.84
C ARG A 137 6.82 -11.72 -7.74
N PRO A 138 6.96 -12.96 -7.23
CA PRO A 138 5.82 -13.84 -7.02
C PRO A 138 4.77 -13.22 -6.09
N ILE A 139 3.51 -13.24 -6.51
CA ILE A 139 2.38 -12.75 -5.71
C ILE A 139 2.02 -13.81 -4.65
N GLU A 140 1.92 -13.38 -3.39
CA GLU A 140 1.46 -14.18 -2.26
C GLU A 140 -0.07 -14.17 -2.17
N THR A 141 -0.67 -12.97 -2.21
CA THR A 141 -2.12 -12.80 -2.07
C THR A 141 -2.55 -11.47 -2.70
N ILE A 142 -3.75 -11.46 -3.26
CA ILE A 142 -4.42 -10.26 -3.76
C ILE A 142 -5.62 -10.00 -2.85
N TYR A 143 -5.77 -8.77 -2.38
CA TYR A 143 -6.93 -8.34 -1.60
C TYR A 143 -7.77 -7.34 -2.38
N SER A 144 -9.09 -7.53 -2.35
CA SER A 144 -10.09 -6.61 -2.89
C SER A 144 -11.12 -6.27 -1.82
N HIS A 145 -11.69 -5.07 -1.90
CA HIS A 145 -12.77 -4.65 -1.01
C HIS A 145 -14.06 -4.41 -1.81
N PRO A 146 -15.25 -4.86 -1.34
CA PRO A 146 -16.51 -4.67 -2.05
C PRO A 146 -16.84 -3.19 -2.30
N LYS A 147 -16.49 -2.28 -1.38
CA LYS A 147 -16.68 -0.83 -1.60
C LYS A 147 -15.82 -0.22 -2.73
N LEU A 148 -14.81 -0.94 -3.22
CA LEU A 148 -13.99 -0.52 -4.36
C LEU A 148 -14.32 -1.33 -5.62
N ALA A 149 -15.13 -2.38 -5.52
CA ALA A 149 -15.58 -3.17 -6.65
C ALA A 149 -16.92 -2.59 -7.11
N LYS A 150 -16.92 -1.95 -8.28
CA LYS A 150 -18.14 -1.82 -9.09
C LYS A 150 -18.33 -3.13 -9.86
#